data_AF-A0A7C4BPA9-F1
#
_entry.id   AF-A0A7C4BPA9-F1
#
_cell.length_a   1.000
_cell.length_b   1.000
_cell.length_c   1.000
_cell.angle_alpha   90.00
_cell.angle_beta   90.00
_cell.angle_gamma   90.00
#
_symmetry.space_group_name_H-M   'P 1'
#
loop_
_entity.id
_entity.type
_entity.pdbx_description
1 polymer ?
#
loop_
_entity_poly.entity_id
_entity_poly.type
_entity_poly.pdbx_seq_one_letter_code
_entity_poly.pdbx_strand_id
1 'polypeptide(L)' 'MIKKIKCPICEKEVKFDDKKKLPPSFPFCSKKCKLIDLGNWLDEKYAISEPAPEEAITIDDKE' A
#
# COMPACT_ATOMS: atom_id res chain seq x y z
N MET A 1 -2.98 -1.60 -22.29
CA MET A 1 -3.30 -3.05 -22.29
C MET A 1 -4.01 -3.33 -20.99
N ILE A 2 -5.09 -4.13 -21.01
CA ILE A 2 -5.77 -4.49 -19.76
C ILE A 2 -4.89 -5.45 -18.97
N LYS A 3 -4.43 -5.00 -17.81
CA LYS A 3 -3.70 -5.79 -16.80
C LYS A 3 -4.59 -6.09 -15.61
N LYS A 4 -4.15 -7.06 -14.81
CA LYS A 4 -4.87 -7.57 -13.64
C LYS A 4 -3.93 -7.63 -12.43
N ILE A 5 -4.44 -7.24 -11.28
CA ILE A 5 -3.80 -7.46 -9.97
C ILE A 5 -4.87 -7.93 -8.97
N LYS A 6 -4.44 -8.45 -7.81
CA LYS A 6 -5.35 -8.72 -6.69
C LYS A 6 -5.42 -7.51 -5.78
N CYS A 7 -6.62 -7.19 -5.29
CA CYS A 7 -6.80 -6.18 -4.27
C CYS A 7 -6.10 -6.63 -2.97
N PRO A 8 -5.20 -5.82 -2.38
CA PRO A 8 -4.46 -6.22 -1.16
C PRO A 8 -5.32 -6.50 0.07
N ILE A 9 -6.58 -6.02 0.08
CA ILE A 9 -7.48 -6.08 1.24
C ILE A 9 -8.47 -7.24 1.17
N CYS A 10 -8.88 -7.66 -0.03
CA CYS A 10 -9.94 -8.66 -0.18
C CYS A 10 -9.71 -9.63 -1.34
N GLU A 11 -8.53 -9.57 -1.98
CA GLU A 11 -8.07 -10.44 -3.06
C GLU A 11 -8.88 -10.45 -4.35
N LYS A 12 -9.95 -9.65 -4.46
CA LYS A 12 -10.71 -9.49 -5.71
C LYS A 12 -9.82 -9.00 -6.85
N GLU A 13 -10.06 -9.53 -8.05
CA GLU A 13 -9.36 -9.11 -9.27
C GLU A 13 -9.68 -7.65 -9.61
N VAL A 14 -8.64 -6.84 -9.81
CA VAL A 14 -8.71 -5.44 -10.26
C VAL A 14 -8.14 -5.37 -11.66
N LYS A 15 -9.01 -5.04 -12.63
CA LYS A 15 -8.61 -4.79 -14.03
C LYS A 15 -8.30 -3.31 -14.21
N PHE A 16 -7.18 -3.00 -14.84
CA PHE A 16 -6.80 -1.63 -15.19
C PHE A 16 -6.12 -1.58 -16.55
N ASP A 17 -6.22 -0.46 -17.25
CA ASP A 17 -5.50 -0.23 -18.50
C ASP A 17 -4.20 0.51 -18.20
N ASP A 18 -3.06 -0.15 -18.41
CA ASP A 18 -1.73 0.44 -18.13
C ASP A 18 -1.35 1.59 -19.07
N LYS A 19 -2.15 1.85 -20.11
CA LYS A 19 -2.00 2.99 -21.01
C LYS A 19 -2.90 4.18 -20.65
N LYS A 20 -3.75 4.05 -19.64
CA LYS A 20 -4.71 5.09 -19.22
C LYS A 20 -4.45 5.52 -17.78
N LYS A 21 -5.06 6.64 -17.40
CA LYS A 21 -5.09 7.09 -16.00
C LYS A 21 -5.73 6.01 -15.13
N LEU A 22 -5.04 5.65 -14.05
CA LEU A 22 -5.52 4.67 -13.08
C LEU A 22 -6.75 5.20 -12.32
N PRO A 23 -7.69 4.32 -11.95
CA PRO A 23 -8.84 4.73 -11.16
C PRO A 23 -8.38 5.22 -9.77
N PRO A 24 -9.09 6.17 -9.13
CA PRO A 24 -8.67 6.74 -7.83
C PRO A 24 -8.56 5.74 -6.67
N SER A 25 -9.22 4.58 -6.81
CA SER A 25 -9.16 3.48 -5.87
C SER A 25 -8.06 2.48 -6.16
N PHE A 26 -7.36 2.55 -7.30
CA PHE A 26 -6.23 1.66 -7.58
C PHE A 26 -5.17 1.79 -6.48
N PRO A 27 -4.58 0.69 -5.96
CA PRO A 27 -4.67 -0.71 -6.42
C PRO A 27 -5.85 -1.52 -5.84
N PHE A 28 -6.78 -0.87 -5.14
CA PHE A 28 -7.93 -1.50 -4.48
C PHE A 28 -9.13 -1.68 -5.42
N CYS A 29 -9.95 -2.69 -5.14
CA CYS A 29 -11.17 -2.94 -5.92
C CYS A 29 -12.28 -1.91 -5.66
N SER A 30 -12.19 -1.10 -4.60
CA SER A 30 -13.20 -0.11 -4.23
C SER A 30 -12.67 0.94 -3.25
N LYS A 31 -13.42 2.04 -3.08
CA LYS A 31 -13.18 3.05 -2.04
C LYS A 31 -13.20 2.45 -0.62
N LYS A 32 -14.05 1.44 -0.38
CA LYS A 32 -14.12 0.74 0.92
C LYS A 32 -12.79 0.08 1.27
N CYS A 33 -12.22 -0.70 0.34
CA CYS A 33 -10.93 -1.35 0.56
C CYS A 33 -9.79 -0.34 0.75
N LYS A 34 -9.79 0.78 0.01
CA LYS A 34 -8.83 1.86 0.22
C LYS A 34 -8.88 2.44 1.64
N LEU A 35 -10.07 2.64 2.19
CA LEU A 35 -10.24 3.16 3.55
C LEU A 35 -9.87 2.14 4.62
N ILE A 36 -10.13 0.85 4.39
CA ILE A 36 -9.70 -0.22 5.31
C ILE A 36 -8.17 -0.28 5.37
N ASP A 37 -7.50 -0.21 4.23
CA ASP A 37 -6.04 -0.19 4.19
C ASP A 37 -5.46 0.98 4.98
N LEU A 38 -6.02 2.19 4.76
CA LEU A 38 -5.65 3.38 5.53
C LEU A 38 -5.87 3.15 7.04
N GLY A 39 -6.98 2.54 7.43
CA GLY A 39 -7.24 2.17 8.83
C GLY A 39 -6.17 1.22 9.39
N ASN A 40 -5.75 0.22 8.62
CA ASN A 40 -4.70 -0.70 9.07
C ASN A 40 -3.34 0.00 9.28
N TRP A 41 -3.02 1.00 8.47
CA TRP A 41 -1.83 1.85 8.68
C TRP A 41 -1.94 2.68 9.97
N LEU A 42 -3.09 3.34 10.17
CA LEU A 42 -3.31 4.17 11.36
C LEU A 42 -3.36 3.34 12.65
N ASP A 43 -3.84 2.10 12.56
CA ASP A 43 -3.88 1.14 13.67
C ASP A 43 -2.55 0.38 13.85
N GLU A 44 -1.48 0.75 13.14
CA GLU A 44 -0.15 0.12 13.21
C GLU A 44 -0.17 -1.42 12.97
N LYS A 45 -1.13 -1.91 12.18
CA LYS A 45 -1.24 -3.36 11.88
C LYS A 45 -0.18 -3.86 10.90
N TYR A 46 0.45 -2.95 10.18
CA TYR A 46 1.57 -3.26 9.30
C TYR A 46 2.89 -3.04 10.06
N ALA A 47 3.60 -4.13 10.33
CA ALA A 47 4.89 -4.12 10.98
C ALA A 47 5.87 -5.02 10.22
N ILE A 48 7.13 -4.58 10.14
CA ILE A 48 8.24 -5.42 9.70
C ILE A 48 8.75 -6.13 10.96
N SER A 49 8.73 -7.47 10.95
CA SER A 49 9.09 -8.26 12.13
C SER A 49 10.58 -8.23 12.47
N GLU A 50 11.41 -7.85 11.50
CA GLU A 50 12.86 -7.78 11.65
C GLU A 50 13.28 -6.44 12.28
N PRO A 51 14.29 -6.43 13.17
CA PRO A 51 14.83 -5.20 13.70
C PRO A 51 15.43 -4.36 12.57
N ALA A 52 15.33 -3.04 12.69
CA ALA A 52 15.99 -2.13 11.76
C ALA A 52 17.51 -2.39 11.76
N PRO A 53 18.19 -2.34 10.59
CA PRO A 53 19.65 -2.41 10.54
C PRO A 53 20.27 -1.32 11.40
N GLU A 54 21.33 -1.64 12.16
CA GLU A 54 22.03 -0.71 13.06
C GLU A 54 22.55 0.55 12.32
N GLU A 55 22.86 0.42 11.03
CA GLU A 55 23.33 1.51 10.16
C GLU A 55 22.23 2.53 9.80
N ALA A 56 20.93 2.19 9.98
CA ALA A 56 19.82 3.07 9.61
C ALA A 56 19.43 4.07 10.72
N ILE A 57 20.08 4.02 11.89
CA ILE A 57 19.73 4.81 13.08
C ILE A 57 20.64 6.05 13.23
N THR A 58 21.42 6.42 12.21
CA THR A 58 22.16 7.70 12.25
C THR A 58 21.18 8.86 12.10
N ILE A 59 20.66 9.34 13.23
CA ILE A 59 19.99 10.63 13.32
C ILE A 59 21.12 11.66 13.10
N ASP A 60 21.17 12.26 11.90
CA ASP A 60 21.99 13.45 11.63
C ASP A 60 21.38 14.61 12.43
N ASP A 61 21.58 14.60 13.75
CA ASP A 61 21.40 15.76 14.62
C ASP A 61 22.56 16.73 14.34
N LYS A 62 22.50 17.41 13.18
CA LYS A 62 23.27 18.64 12.97
C LYS A 62 22.41 19.81 13.39
N GLU A 63 22.71 20.32 14.57
CA GLU A 63 22.36 21.65 15.06
C GLU A 63 22.87 22.76 14.11
#